data_AF-A0A3B0SU80-F1
#
_entry.id   AF-A0A3B0SU80-F1
#
_cell.length_a   1.000
_cell.length_b   1.000
_cell.length_c   1.000
_cell.angle_alpha   90.00
_cell.angle_beta   90.00
_cell.angle_gamma   90.00
#
_symmetry.space_group_name_H-M   'P 1'
#
loop_
_entity.id
_entity.type
_entity.pdbx_description
1 polymer ?
#
loop_
_entity_poly.entity_id
_entity_poly.type
_entity_poly.pdbx_seq_one_letter_code
_entity_poly.pdbx_strand_id
1 'polypeptide(L)'
;MMTDIILIILALSQIPVVFIFTTHYICQLSDHMARTKNPGWIADHPEFTSARTCNMVMRGFSYLLAMASLFMVIKFALITPTPRLYIALLVAPSIIWTVAIMIYSGVFHYVVIRKISDPEIRKAVLTDRRLSAFVPMWVVYLCYGALATILVIYGWAWTSGAIAPELAMARLTGLSIVIVIGTMVLLILLRRKLSELEAIVGASGRKIEVIFSLAVLYLGVLVGIYRIAGDFFNIFLFTDAGFFIVVNLFIQTAFLAYGLNPRVRAMRRNDIQRL
;
A
#
# COMPACT_ATOMS: atom_id res chain seq x y z
N MET A 1 6.12 24.23 16.49
CA MET A 1 6.82 23.51 17.57
C MET A 1 6.18 22.17 17.92
N MET A 2 4.93 22.11 18.41
CA MET A 2 4.28 20.82 18.76
C MET A 2 4.06 19.91 17.53
N THR A 3 3.60 20.47 16.40
CA THR A 3 3.43 19.72 15.14
C THR A 3 4.75 19.16 14.60
N ASP A 4 5.85 19.91 14.73
CA ASP A 4 7.16 19.50 14.23
C ASP A 4 7.72 18.31 15.01
N ILE A 5 7.54 18.31 16.34
CA ILE A 5 7.91 17.18 17.21
C ILE A 5 7.10 15.94 16.83
N ILE A 6 5.78 16.08 16.60
CA ILE A 6 4.92 14.97 16.19
C ILE A 6 5.37 14.41 14.83
N LEU A 7 5.74 15.26 13.87
CA LEU A 7 6.25 14.84 12.56
C LEU A 7 7.58 14.08 12.67
N ILE A 8 8.49 14.50 13.56
CA ILE A 8 9.74 13.77 13.83
C ILE A 8 9.45 12.40 14.43
N ILE A 9 8.60 12.33 15.47
CA ILE A 9 8.22 11.05 16.11
C ILE A 9 7.57 10.12 15.08
N LEU A 10 6.74 10.67 14.19
CA LEU A 10 6.16 9.93 13.09
C LEU A 10 7.22 9.39 12.12
N ALA A 11 8.18 10.21 11.71
CA ALA A 11 9.24 9.78 10.81
C ALA A 11 10.12 8.68 11.45
N LEU A 12 10.41 8.82 12.75
CA LEU A 12 11.16 7.81 13.50
C LEU A 12 10.37 6.51 13.66
N SER A 13 9.07 6.56 13.87
CA SER A 13 8.22 5.36 13.99
C SER A 13 7.96 4.65 12.65
N GLN A 14 7.98 5.38 11.52
CA GLN A 14 7.92 4.76 10.19
C GLN A 14 9.08 3.79 9.93
N ILE A 15 10.27 4.08 10.46
CA ILE A 15 11.46 3.27 10.23
C ILE A 15 11.28 1.81 10.71
N PRO A 16 11.00 1.54 12.00
CA PRO A 16 10.78 0.18 12.46
C PRO A 16 9.47 -0.41 11.94
N VAL A 17 8.38 0.38 11.82
CA VAL A 17 7.05 -0.15 11.47
C VAL A 17 6.90 -0.43 9.98
N VAL A 18 7.15 0.58 9.14
CA VAL A 18 6.94 0.49 7.70
C VAL A 18 8.12 -0.22 7.05
N PHE A 19 9.34 0.23 7.28
CA PHE A 19 10.48 -0.34 6.56
C PHE A 19 10.82 -1.72 7.11
N ILE A 20 11.15 -1.84 8.40
CA ILE A 20 11.67 -3.11 8.91
C ILE A 20 10.57 -4.16 9.04
N PHE A 21 9.53 -3.87 9.82
CA PHE A 21 8.53 -4.86 10.22
C PHE A 21 7.65 -5.29 9.04
N THR A 22 7.18 -4.34 8.23
CA THR A 22 6.32 -4.66 7.08
C THR A 22 7.10 -5.38 5.98
N THR A 23 8.37 -5.03 5.71
CA THR A 23 9.19 -5.79 4.75
C THR A 23 9.41 -7.22 5.19
N HIS A 24 9.75 -7.46 6.47
CA HIS A 24 9.91 -8.81 6.99
C HIS A 24 8.66 -9.64 6.79
N TYR A 25 7.52 -9.03 7.06
CA TYR A 25 6.23 -9.63 6.91
C TYR A 25 5.90 -9.96 5.44
N ILE A 26 6.06 -9.02 4.51
CA ILE A 26 5.81 -9.23 3.08
C ILE A 26 6.70 -10.36 2.54
N CYS A 27 7.98 -10.39 2.90
CA CYS A 27 8.87 -11.48 2.48
C CYS A 27 8.43 -12.85 3.01
N GLN A 28 7.93 -12.92 4.25
CA GLN A 28 7.38 -14.16 4.82
C GLN A 28 6.12 -14.61 4.10
N LEU A 29 5.22 -13.67 3.82
CA LEU A 29 3.96 -13.97 3.12
C LEU A 29 4.21 -14.46 1.70
N SER A 30 5.13 -13.81 0.98
CA SER A 30 5.56 -14.24 -0.36
C SER A 30 6.15 -15.66 -0.35
N ASP A 31 7.01 -15.99 0.61
CA ASP A 31 7.57 -17.34 0.76
C ASP A 31 6.46 -18.37 1.07
N HIS A 32 5.54 -18.03 1.98
CA HIS A 32 4.39 -18.88 2.29
C HIS A 32 3.50 -19.13 1.06
N MET A 33 3.23 -18.10 0.26
CA MET A 33 2.47 -18.23 -0.99
C MET A 33 3.18 -19.12 -2.02
N ALA A 34 4.51 -19.00 -2.13
CA ALA A 34 5.28 -19.88 -3.00
C ALA A 34 5.14 -21.34 -2.54
N ARG A 35 5.35 -21.60 -1.24
CA ARG A 35 5.27 -22.94 -0.62
C ARG A 35 3.90 -23.60 -0.74
N THR A 36 2.84 -22.81 -0.65
CA THR A 36 1.46 -23.31 -0.72
C THR A 36 0.96 -23.55 -2.15
N LYS A 37 1.61 -22.98 -3.17
CA LYS A 37 1.18 -23.13 -4.57
C LYS A 37 1.24 -24.59 -5.03
N ASN A 38 2.36 -25.27 -4.80
CA ASN A 38 2.54 -26.68 -5.11
C ASN A 38 3.60 -27.31 -4.17
N PRO A 39 3.19 -27.80 -2.99
CA PRO A 39 4.15 -28.31 -1.99
C PRO A 39 4.89 -29.57 -2.47
N GLY A 40 4.28 -30.39 -3.33
CA GLY A 40 4.94 -31.57 -3.92
C GLY A 40 6.11 -31.16 -4.81
N TRP A 41 5.87 -30.23 -5.75
CA TRP A 41 6.93 -29.73 -6.63
C TRP A 41 8.10 -29.12 -5.86
N ILE A 42 7.82 -28.41 -4.76
CA ILE A 42 8.87 -27.80 -3.92
C ILE A 42 9.66 -28.85 -3.14
N ALA A 43 9.02 -29.92 -2.67
CA ALA A 43 9.72 -31.03 -2.05
C ALA A 43 10.65 -31.74 -3.03
N ASP A 44 10.26 -31.82 -4.30
CA ASP A 44 11.04 -32.45 -5.37
C ASP A 44 12.18 -31.57 -5.90
N HIS A 45 12.19 -30.26 -5.62
CA HIS A 45 13.19 -29.29 -6.11
C HIS A 45 13.80 -28.45 -4.96
N PRO A 46 14.54 -29.07 -4.02
CA PRO A 46 15.15 -28.36 -2.89
C PRO A 46 16.20 -27.32 -3.30
N GLU A 47 16.78 -27.45 -4.50
CA GLU A 47 17.70 -26.48 -5.10
C GLU A 47 17.05 -25.14 -5.44
N PHE A 48 15.71 -25.05 -5.39
CA PHE A 48 14.95 -23.85 -5.68
C PHE A 48 15.09 -22.78 -4.57
N THR A 49 16.23 -22.11 -4.54
CA THR A 49 16.58 -21.09 -3.55
C THR A 49 16.18 -19.66 -3.94
N SER A 50 15.56 -19.47 -5.12
CA SER A 50 15.23 -18.15 -5.66
C SER A 50 14.37 -17.30 -4.73
N ALA A 51 13.44 -17.93 -3.98
CA ALA A 51 12.65 -17.24 -2.96
C ALA A 51 13.51 -16.65 -1.83
N ARG A 52 14.52 -17.40 -1.36
CA ARG A 52 15.46 -16.97 -0.31
C ARG A 52 16.29 -15.78 -0.78
N THR A 53 16.82 -15.83 -2.00
CA THR A 53 17.64 -14.74 -2.56
C THR A 53 16.84 -13.46 -2.73
N CYS A 54 15.64 -13.52 -3.33
CA CYS A 54 14.76 -12.35 -3.47
C CYS A 54 14.41 -11.74 -2.10
N ASN A 55 14.11 -12.57 -1.10
CA ASN A 55 13.78 -12.12 0.24
C ASN A 55 14.97 -11.46 0.95
N MET A 56 16.18 -12.00 0.78
CA MET A 56 17.41 -11.44 1.35
C MET A 56 17.71 -10.06 0.77
N VAL A 57 17.63 -9.90 -0.55
CA VAL A 57 17.86 -8.62 -1.23
C VAL A 57 16.86 -7.57 -0.76
N MET A 58 15.57 -7.90 -0.70
CA MET A 58 14.54 -6.96 -0.27
C MET A 58 14.70 -6.54 1.20
N ARG A 59 15.04 -7.48 2.09
CA ARG A 59 15.34 -7.16 3.49
C ARG A 59 16.56 -6.26 3.61
N GLY A 60 17.65 -6.59 2.91
CA GLY A 60 18.87 -5.78 2.87
C GLY A 60 18.62 -4.35 2.40
N PHE A 61 17.88 -4.20 1.29
CA PHE A 61 17.44 -2.89 0.79
C PHE A 61 16.64 -2.12 1.85
N SER A 62 15.70 -2.78 2.52
CA SER A 62 14.89 -2.14 3.55
C SER A 62 15.69 -1.71 4.78
N TYR A 63 16.72 -2.46 5.17
CA TYR A 63 17.64 -2.03 6.25
C TYR A 63 18.47 -0.82 5.82
N LEU A 64 18.98 -0.80 4.59
CA LEU A 64 19.71 0.35 4.06
C LEU A 64 18.82 1.59 4.00
N LEU A 65 17.58 1.45 3.54
CA LEU A 65 16.61 2.56 3.51
C LEU A 65 16.25 3.04 4.91
N ALA A 66 16.11 2.14 5.88
CA ALA A 66 15.89 2.48 7.28
C ALA A 66 17.05 3.30 7.86
N MET A 67 18.30 2.87 7.63
CA MET A 67 19.50 3.59 8.07
C MET A 67 19.63 4.95 7.39
N ALA A 68 19.40 5.03 6.09
CA ALA A 68 19.42 6.29 5.34
C ALA A 68 18.35 7.26 5.86
N SER A 69 17.14 6.76 6.11
CA SER A 69 16.03 7.55 6.66
C SER A 69 16.35 8.05 8.07
N LEU A 70 16.92 7.20 8.93
CA LEU A 70 17.34 7.59 10.27
C LEU A 70 18.39 8.71 10.23
N PHE A 71 19.41 8.55 9.39
CA PHE A 71 20.44 9.57 9.20
C PHE A 71 19.85 10.90 8.72
N MET A 72 18.90 10.85 7.77
CA MET A 72 18.23 12.04 7.25
C MET A 72 17.38 12.73 8.33
N VAL A 73 16.66 11.97 9.17
CA VAL A 73 15.90 12.54 10.30
C VAL A 73 16.82 13.20 11.32
N ILE A 74 17.94 12.57 11.70
CA ILE A 74 18.93 13.14 12.64
C ILE A 74 19.53 14.43 12.06
N LYS A 75 20.00 14.38 10.81
CA LYS A 75 20.55 15.55 10.13
C LYS A 75 19.55 16.70 10.09
N PHE A 76 18.28 16.40 9.82
CA PHE A 76 17.24 17.41 9.74
C PHE A 76 16.86 18.02 11.09
N ALA A 77 16.87 17.23 12.16
CA ALA A 77 16.68 17.73 13.52
C ALA A 77 17.78 18.75 13.94
N LEU A 78 18.96 18.69 13.32
CA LEU A 78 20.12 19.52 13.66
C LEU A 78 20.28 20.81 12.83
N ILE A 79 19.79 20.88 11.59
CA ILE A 79 20.16 21.94 10.61
C ILE A 79 19.06 23.00 10.40
N THR A 80 18.06 23.07 11.29
CA THR A 80 16.93 24.01 11.30
C THR A 80 15.66 23.48 10.59
N PRO A 81 14.52 23.42 11.32
CA PRO A 81 13.29 22.78 10.87
C PRO A 81 12.42 23.68 9.98
N THR A 82 12.06 23.22 8.79
CA THR A 82 10.94 23.81 8.03
C THR A 82 9.86 22.75 7.76
N PRO A 83 8.55 23.10 7.88
CA PRO A 83 7.45 22.15 7.75
C PRO A 83 7.41 21.37 6.42
N ARG A 84 7.81 22.01 5.31
CA ARG A 84 7.81 21.38 3.98
C ARG A 84 8.82 20.23 3.88
N LEU A 85 10.00 20.40 4.48
CA LEU A 85 11.04 19.37 4.48
C LEU A 85 10.69 18.19 5.41
N TYR A 86 9.90 18.39 6.47
CA TYR A 86 9.37 17.28 7.28
C TYR A 86 8.41 16.38 6.50
N ILE A 87 7.52 16.98 5.70
CA ILE A 87 6.62 16.20 4.85
C ILE A 87 7.44 15.38 3.85
N ALA A 88 8.51 15.96 3.28
CA ALA A 88 9.40 15.24 2.39
C ALA A 88 10.11 14.05 3.08
N LEU A 89 10.52 14.20 4.35
CA LEU A 89 11.13 13.13 5.15
C LEU A 89 10.18 11.96 5.43
N LEU A 90 8.88 12.21 5.54
CA LEU A 90 7.87 11.17 5.71
C LEU A 90 7.51 10.50 4.38
N VAL A 91 7.32 11.31 3.34
CA VAL A 91 6.74 10.86 2.08
C VAL A 91 7.78 10.21 1.17
N ALA A 92 8.95 10.82 0.99
CA ALA A 92 9.92 10.34 0.00
C ALA A 92 10.45 8.92 0.31
N PRO A 93 10.87 8.59 1.55
CA PRO A 93 11.27 7.23 1.88
C PRO A 93 10.13 6.22 1.75
N SER A 94 8.91 6.63 2.08
CA SER A 94 7.70 5.79 1.91
C SER A 94 7.41 5.49 0.44
N ILE A 95 7.57 6.46 -0.46
CA ILE A 95 7.45 6.26 -1.91
C ILE A 95 8.53 5.31 -2.41
N ILE A 96 9.80 5.55 -2.04
CA ILE A 96 10.92 4.68 -2.43
C ILE A 96 10.67 3.24 -2.00
N TRP A 97 10.24 3.05 -0.75
CA TRP A 97 9.90 1.73 -0.21
C TRP A 97 8.73 1.08 -0.96
N THR A 98 7.68 1.84 -1.26
CA THR A 98 6.50 1.34 -2.00
C THR A 98 6.91 0.87 -3.40
N VAL A 99 7.70 1.67 -4.11
CA VAL A 99 8.24 1.30 -5.43
C VAL A 99 9.10 0.04 -5.34
N ALA A 100 9.97 -0.06 -4.33
CA ALA A 100 10.79 -1.24 -4.11
C ALA A 100 9.95 -2.51 -3.87
N ILE A 101 8.85 -2.40 -3.09
CA ILE A 101 7.91 -3.53 -2.90
C ILE A 101 7.21 -3.91 -4.19
N MET A 102 6.80 -2.95 -5.02
CA MET A 102 6.16 -3.24 -6.30
C MET A 102 7.13 -4.01 -7.22
N ILE A 103 8.38 -3.56 -7.29
CA ILE A 103 9.44 -4.23 -8.05
C ILE A 103 9.69 -5.63 -7.48
N TYR A 104 9.90 -5.74 -6.16
CA TYR A 104 10.09 -7.02 -5.50
C TYR A 104 8.94 -7.99 -5.76
N SER A 105 7.69 -7.54 -5.64
CA SER A 105 6.51 -8.38 -5.86
C SER A 105 6.42 -8.85 -7.32
N GLY A 106 6.73 -7.97 -8.28
CA GLY A 106 6.79 -8.33 -9.70
C GLY A 106 7.90 -9.34 -10.00
N VAL A 107 9.11 -9.11 -9.49
CA VAL A 107 10.25 -10.02 -9.63
C VAL A 107 9.97 -11.36 -8.96
N PHE A 108 9.45 -11.36 -7.74
CA PHE A 108 9.10 -12.57 -7.01
C PHE A 108 8.04 -13.37 -7.78
N HIS A 109 7.02 -12.70 -8.31
CA HIS A 109 6.01 -13.39 -9.11
C HIS A 109 6.61 -14.03 -10.37
N TYR A 110 7.47 -13.31 -11.08
CA TYR A 110 8.05 -13.78 -12.34
C TYR A 110 9.12 -14.87 -12.14
N VAL A 111 10.01 -14.70 -11.17
CA VAL A 111 11.16 -15.57 -10.95
C VAL A 111 10.80 -16.77 -10.08
N VAL A 112 9.88 -16.60 -9.12
CA VAL A 112 9.52 -17.64 -8.13
C VAL A 112 8.19 -18.27 -8.50
N ILE A 113 7.09 -17.50 -8.45
CA ILE A 113 5.73 -18.05 -8.56
C ILE A 113 5.44 -18.65 -9.93
N ARG A 114 5.94 -18.07 -11.01
CA ARG A 114 5.73 -18.60 -12.37
C ARG A 114 6.50 -19.90 -12.66
N LYS A 115 7.64 -20.14 -12.00
CA LYS A 115 8.45 -21.34 -12.23
C LYS A 115 7.89 -22.59 -11.54
N ILE A 116 7.24 -22.42 -10.39
CA ILE A 116 6.59 -23.51 -9.67
C ILE A 116 5.44 -24.03 -10.54
N SER A 117 5.45 -25.31 -10.90
CA SER A 117 4.37 -25.91 -11.70
C SER A 117 3.05 -25.89 -10.93
N ASP A 118 1.93 -25.79 -11.65
CA ASP A 118 0.62 -25.95 -11.00
C ASP A 118 0.42 -27.42 -10.57
N PRO A 119 -0.28 -27.68 -9.47
CA PRO A 119 -0.53 -29.06 -9.01
C PRO A 119 -1.33 -29.86 -10.05
N GLU A 120 -0.99 -31.14 -10.22
CA GLU A 120 -1.61 -32.06 -11.20
C GLU A 120 -3.13 -32.14 -11.01
N ILE A 121 -3.60 -32.18 -9.76
CA ILE A 121 -5.01 -32.07 -9.41
C ILE A 121 -5.33 -30.60 -9.12
N ARG A 122 -5.69 -29.85 -10.17
CA ARG A 122 -6.35 -28.55 -9.97
C ARG A 122 -7.74 -28.81 -9.42
N LYS A 123 -7.95 -28.63 -8.10
CA LYS A 123 -9.31 -28.37 -7.60
C LYS A 123 -9.81 -27.14 -8.35
N ALA A 124 -10.72 -27.34 -9.31
CA ALA A 124 -11.36 -26.29 -10.08
C ALA A 124 -12.27 -25.51 -9.13
N VAL A 125 -11.68 -24.67 -8.28
CA VAL A 125 -12.42 -23.70 -7.51
C VAL A 125 -12.81 -22.61 -8.50
N LEU A 126 -13.99 -22.77 -9.10
CA LEU A 126 -14.69 -21.73 -9.83
C LEU A 126 -15.19 -20.68 -8.82
N THR A 127 -14.26 -19.99 -8.16
CA THR A 127 -14.60 -18.83 -7.32
C THR A 127 -15.02 -17.71 -8.24
N ASP A 128 -16.20 -17.15 -7.99
CA ASP A 128 -16.68 -15.97 -8.71
C ASP A 128 -15.68 -14.83 -8.51
N ARG A 129 -15.29 -14.19 -9.62
CA ARG A 129 -14.31 -13.09 -9.67
C ARG A 129 -14.93 -11.78 -10.12
N ARG A 130 -16.24 -11.76 -10.34
CA ARG A 130 -16.96 -10.54 -10.68
C ARG A 130 -16.94 -9.62 -9.47
N LEU A 131 -16.70 -8.32 -9.70
CA LEU A 131 -16.71 -7.32 -8.63
C LEU A 131 -18.05 -7.32 -7.86
N SER A 132 -19.15 -7.59 -8.57
CA SER A 132 -20.51 -7.72 -8.03
C SER A 132 -20.67 -8.85 -7.01
N ALA A 133 -19.79 -9.84 -7.01
CA ALA A 133 -19.81 -10.93 -6.02
C ALA A 133 -19.26 -10.50 -4.65
N PHE A 134 -18.46 -9.42 -4.62
CA PHE A 134 -17.79 -8.95 -3.40
C PHE A 134 -18.48 -7.73 -2.80
N VAL A 135 -18.97 -6.82 -3.64
CA VAL A 135 -19.59 -5.55 -3.24
C VAL A 135 -20.76 -5.19 -4.16
N PRO A 136 -21.82 -4.51 -3.66
CA PRO A 136 -22.90 -4.01 -4.50
C PRO A 136 -22.39 -3.01 -5.54
N MET A 137 -22.77 -3.19 -6.80
CA MET A 137 -22.25 -2.37 -7.91
C MET A 137 -22.60 -0.88 -7.79
N TRP A 138 -23.73 -0.53 -7.16
CA TRP A 138 -24.11 0.86 -6.94
C TRP A 138 -23.07 1.62 -6.08
N VAL A 139 -22.43 0.94 -5.12
CA VAL A 139 -21.35 1.52 -4.30
C VAL A 139 -20.14 1.83 -5.19
N VAL A 140 -19.79 0.91 -6.08
CA VAL A 140 -18.69 1.12 -7.02
C VAL A 140 -18.99 2.30 -7.95
N TYR A 141 -20.18 2.35 -8.54
CA TYR A 141 -20.59 3.44 -9.41
C TYR A 141 -20.64 4.80 -8.70
N LEU A 142 -21.12 4.82 -7.45
CA LEU A 142 -21.13 6.04 -6.63
C LEU A 142 -19.70 6.57 -6.42
N CYS A 143 -18.74 5.69 -6.12
CA CYS A 143 -17.34 6.06 -5.95
C CYS A 143 -16.75 6.68 -7.23
N TYR A 144 -16.87 5.97 -8.36
CA TYR A 144 -16.32 6.44 -9.63
C TYR A 144 -17.04 7.69 -10.16
N GLY A 145 -18.36 7.76 -9.96
CA GLY A 145 -19.17 8.94 -10.28
C GLY A 145 -18.70 10.16 -9.49
N ALA A 146 -18.50 10.03 -8.18
CA ALA A 146 -17.99 11.13 -7.36
C ALA A 146 -16.57 11.57 -7.77
N LEU A 147 -15.67 10.62 -8.06
CA LEU A 147 -14.32 10.91 -8.57
C LEU A 147 -14.37 11.66 -9.91
N ALA A 148 -15.24 11.24 -10.83
CA ALA A 148 -15.43 11.91 -12.11
C ALA A 148 -15.99 13.33 -11.92
N THR A 149 -16.96 13.53 -11.03
CA THR A 149 -17.49 14.86 -10.70
C THR A 149 -16.39 15.79 -10.17
N ILE A 150 -15.50 15.31 -9.30
CA ILE A 150 -14.37 16.11 -8.81
C ILE A 150 -13.42 16.51 -9.95
N LEU A 151 -13.10 15.59 -10.87
CA LEU A 151 -12.30 15.90 -12.05
C LEU A 151 -12.97 16.95 -12.94
N VAL A 152 -14.29 16.86 -13.14
CA VAL A 152 -15.06 17.84 -13.92
C VAL A 152 -15.03 19.21 -13.25
N ILE A 153 -15.22 19.29 -11.93
CA ILE A 153 -15.17 20.55 -11.18
C ILE A 153 -13.80 21.23 -11.35
N TYR A 154 -12.70 20.49 -11.17
CA TYR A 154 -11.36 21.06 -11.35
C TYR A 154 -11.01 21.36 -12.81
N GLY A 155 -11.52 20.56 -13.77
CA GLY A 155 -11.37 20.83 -15.20
C GLY A 155 -12.08 22.13 -15.60
N TRP A 156 -13.32 22.31 -15.13
CA TRP A 156 -14.06 23.57 -15.31
C TRP A 156 -13.31 24.74 -14.69
N ALA A 157 -12.86 24.61 -13.44
CA ALA A 157 -12.17 25.68 -12.71
C ALA A 157 -10.83 26.08 -13.34
N TRP A 158 -10.14 25.14 -13.97
CA TRP A 158 -8.96 25.42 -14.78
C TRP A 158 -9.31 26.27 -16.01
N THR A 159 -10.36 25.89 -16.75
CA THR A 159 -10.79 26.64 -17.95
C THR A 159 -11.42 27.99 -17.66
N SER A 160 -12.10 28.14 -16.52
CA SER A 160 -12.77 29.38 -16.13
C SER A 160 -11.87 30.36 -15.37
N GLY A 161 -10.66 29.94 -14.99
CA GLY A 161 -9.75 30.74 -14.16
C GLY A 161 -10.26 30.96 -12.73
N ALA A 162 -11.19 30.11 -12.25
CA ALA A 162 -11.77 30.24 -10.92
C ALA A 162 -10.74 30.01 -9.79
N ILE A 163 -9.65 29.29 -10.08
CA ILE A 163 -8.51 29.07 -9.18
C ILE A 163 -7.20 29.19 -9.94
N ALA A 164 -6.09 29.34 -9.22
CA ALA A 164 -4.75 29.37 -9.82
C ALA A 164 -4.51 28.13 -10.70
N PRO A 165 -4.08 28.29 -11.98
CA PRO A 165 -3.93 27.17 -12.92
C PRO A 165 -2.98 26.07 -12.42
N GLU A 166 -1.90 26.47 -11.74
CA GLU A 166 -0.92 25.57 -11.14
C GLU A 166 -1.55 24.66 -10.09
N LEU A 167 -2.45 25.21 -9.28
CA LEU A 167 -3.17 24.48 -8.26
C LEU A 167 -4.16 23.50 -8.89
N ALA A 168 -4.95 23.96 -9.87
CA ALA A 168 -5.89 23.11 -10.61
C ALA A 168 -5.19 21.91 -11.25
N MET A 169 -4.05 22.15 -11.93
CA MET A 169 -3.24 21.11 -12.56
C MET A 169 -2.67 20.12 -11.53
N ALA A 170 -2.18 20.60 -10.39
CA ALA A 170 -1.68 19.74 -9.32
C ALA A 170 -2.79 18.84 -8.76
N ARG A 171 -4.01 19.36 -8.55
CA ARG A 171 -5.16 18.59 -8.08
C ARG A 171 -5.60 17.53 -9.10
N LEU A 172 -5.76 17.92 -10.36
CA LEU A 172 -6.15 17.02 -11.46
C LEU A 172 -5.14 15.90 -11.65
N THR A 173 -3.85 16.22 -11.67
CA THR A 173 -2.78 15.24 -11.85
C THR A 173 -2.74 14.26 -10.66
N GLY A 174 -2.76 14.78 -9.43
CA GLY A 174 -2.74 13.94 -8.23
C GLY A 174 -3.94 13.00 -8.15
N LEU A 175 -5.15 13.51 -8.41
CA LEU A 175 -6.36 12.70 -8.37
C LEU A 175 -6.38 11.65 -9.48
N SER A 176 -5.97 12.00 -10.70
CA SER A 176 -5.90 11.07 -11.83
C SER A 176 -4.96 9.90 -11.55
N ILE A 177 -3.79 10.17 -10.97
CA ILE A 177 -2.84 9.12 -10.56
C ILE A 177 -3.48 8.17 -9.55
N VAL A 178 -4.15 8.71 -8.52
CA VAL A 178 -4.85 7.90 -7.50
C VAL A 178 -5.93 7.01 -8.12
N ILE A 179 -6.74 7.55 -9.04
CA ILE A 179 -7.79 6.80 -9.73
C ILE A 179 -7.20 5.67 -10.56
N VAL A 180 -6.16 5.95 -11.35
CA VAL A 180 -5.50 4.96 -12.21
C VAL A 180 -4.89 3.84 -11.37
N ILE A 181 -4.08 4.19 -10.37
CA ILE A 181 -3.42 3.21 -9.51
C ILE A 181 -4.47 2.39 -8.74
N GLY A 182 -5.44 3.03 -8.10
CA GLY A 182 -6.48 2.33 -7.33
C GLY A 182 -7.32 1.39 -8.20
N THR A 183 -7.64 1.79 -9.42
CA THR A 183 -8.37 0.94 -10.38
C THR A 183 -7.52 -0.24 -10.86
N MET A 184 -6.24 -0.01 -11.18
CA MET A 184 -5.32 -1.09 -11.55
C MET A 184 -5.16 -2.11 -10.42
N VAL A 185 -4.99 -1.65 -9.17
CA VAL A 185 -4.91 -2.52 -7.99
C VAL A 185 -6.18 -3.35 -7.85
N LEU A 186 -7.36 -2.73 -7.94
CA LEU A 186 -8.64 -3.43 -7.88
C LEU A 186 -8.76 -4.51 -8.99
N LEU A 187 -8.40 -4.17 -10.23
CA LEU A 187 -8.41 -5.12 -11.35
C LEU A 187 -7.44 -6.28 -11.14
N ILE A 188 -6.25 -6.02 -10.60
CA ILE A 188 -5.26 -7.06 -10.27
C ILE A 188 -5.81 -7.99 -9.19
N LEU A 189 -6.40 -7.45 -8.12
CA LEU A 189 -7.04 -8.24 -7.04
C LEU A 189 -8.16 -9.13 -7.56
N LEU A 190 -8.96 -8.66 -8.52
CA LEU A 190 -10.01 -9.46 -9.17
C LEU A 190 -9.44 -10.53 -10.12
N ARG A 191 -8.27 -10.30 -10.72
CA ARG A 191 -7.65 -11.28 -11.63
C ARG A 191 -6.81 -12.34 -10.92
N ARG A 192 -6.26 -12.03 -9.74
CA ARG A 192 -5.37 -12.94 -9.00
C ARG A 192 -6.10 -14.23 -8.58
N LYS A 193 -5.41 -15.37 -8.71
CA LYS A 193 -5.93 -16.70 -8.33
C LYS A 193 -5.78 -16.99 -6.84
N LEU A 194 -4.69 -16.52 -6.23
CA LEU A 194 -4.36 -16.70 -4.81
C LEU A 194 -4.44 -15.33 -4.13
N SER A 195 -5.22 -15.18 -3.08
CA SER A 195 -5.26 -13.96 -2.29
C SER A 195 -4.36 -14.11 -1.05
N GLU A 196 -3.50 -13.11 -0.83
CA GLU A 196 -2.66 -13.01 0.35
C GLU A 196 -3.49 -12.93 1.62
N LEU A 197 -4.54 -12.12 1.60
CA LEU A 197 -5.43 -11.93 2.74
C LEU A 197 -6.35 -13.14 2.95
N GLU A 198 -6.62 -13.93 1.91
CA GLU A 198 -7.30 -15.22 2.06
C GLU A 198 -6.46 -16.24 2.82
N ALA A 199 -5.14 -16.26 2.66
CA ALA A 199 -4.24 -17.11 3.45
C ALA A 199 -4.27 -16.75 4.95
N ILE A 200 -4.68 -15.54 5.31
CA ILE A 200 -4.64 -15.02 6.68
C ILE A 200 -6.03 -15.02 7.31
N VAL A 201 -7.04 -14.52 6.61
CA VAL A 201 -8.39 -14.33 7.13
C VAL A 201 -9.31 -15.49 6.73
N GLY A 202 -8.91 -16.35 5.79
CA GLY A 202 -9.71 -17.43 5.23
C GLY A 202 -10.56 -16.97 4.05
N ALA A 203 -11.62 -17.71 3.72
CA ALA A 203 -12.43 -17.51 2.50
C ALA A 203 -12.95 -16.06 2.28
N SER A 204 -13.14 -15.28 3.35
CA SER A 204 -13.56 -13.87 3.26
C SER A 204 -12.43 -12.88 2.96
N GLY A 205 -11.17 -13.32 2.95
CA GLY A 205 -10.01 -12.44 2.83
C GLY A 205 -10.00 -11.65 1.52
N ARG A 206 -10.36 -12.30 0.40
CA ARG A 206 -10.48 -11.63 -0.89
C ARG A 206 -11.57 -10.54 -0.89
N LYS A 207 -12.71 -10.79 -0.25
CA LYS A 207 -13.77 -9.79 -0.11
C LYS A 207 -13.26 -8.56 0.66
N ILE A 208 -12.48 -8.78 1.70
CA ILE A 208 -11.86 -7.71 2.49
C ILE A 208 -10.82 -6.94 1.66
N GLU A 209 -9.96 -7.59 0.87
CA GLU A 209 -9.03 -6.91 -0.05
C GLU A 209 -9.77 -5.98 -1.03
N VAL A 210 -10.87 -6.46 -1.62
CA VAL A 210 -11.71 -5.68 -2.54
C VAL A 210 -12.36 -4.48 -1.83
N ILE A 211 -12.93 -4.70 -0.65
CA ILE A 211 -13.54 -3.63 0.15
C ILE A 211 -12.50 -2.58 0.53
N PHE A 212 -11.31 -3.02 0.97
CA PHE A 212 -10.23 -2.11 1.34
C PHE A 212 -9.74 -1.29 0.14
N SER A 213 -9.56 -1.94 -1.02
CA SER A 213 -9.19 -1.23 -2.26
C SER A 213 -10.24 -0.20 -2.66
N LEU A 214 -11.52 -0.50 -2.48
CA LEU A 214 -12.61 0.44 -2.75
C LEU A 214 -12.66 1.58 -1.72
N ALA A 215 -12.40 1.29 -0.44
CA ALA A 215 -12.30 2.27 0.62
C ALA A 215 -11.17 3.30 0.37
N VAL A 216 -10.04 2.86 -0.18
CA VAL A 216 -8.94 3.76 -0.60
C VAL A 216 -9.39 4.73 -1.70
N LEU A 217 -10.18 4.26 -2.68
CA LEU A 217 -10.75 5.13 -3.72
C LEU A 217 -11.76 6.13 -3.12
N TYR A 218 -12.59 5.71 -2.18
CA TYR A 218 -13.48 6.59 -1.42
C TYR A 218 -12.75 7.63 -0.58
N LEU A 219 -11.59 7.28 0.00
CA LEU A 219 -10.74 8.25 0.67
C LEU A 219 -10.26 9.33 -0.32
N GLY A 220 -9.97 8.95 -1.56
CA GLY A 220 -9.69 9.89 -2.65
C GLY A 220 -10.86 10.85 -2.93
N VAL A 221 -12.10 10.37 -2.91
CA VAL A 221 -13.31 11.21 -3.01
C VAL A 221 -13.38 12.21 -1.85
N LEU A 222 -13.23 11.74 -0.62
CA LEU A 222 -13.27 12.60 0.57
C LEU A 222 -12.19 13.69 0.52
N VAL A 223 -10.97 13.32 0.11
CA VAL A 223 -9.88 14.29 -0.09
C VAL A 223 -10.24 15.29 -1.18
N GLY A 224 -10.82 14.85 -2.31
CA GLY A 224 -11.24 15.75 -3.38
C GLY A 224 -12.32 16.73 -2.95
N ILE A 225 -13.36 16.27 -2.25
CA ILE A 225 -14.42 17.13 -1.67
C ILE A 225 -13.80 18.13 -0.70
N TYR A 226 -12.92 17.65 0.18
CA TYR A 226 -12.22 18.50 1.14
C TYR A 226 -11.40 19.60 0.45
N ARG A 227 -10.68 19.26 -0.63
CA ARG A 227 -9.92 20.24 -1.41
C ARG A 227 -10.81 21.21 -2.16
N ILE A 228 -11.95 20.78 -2.70
CA ILE A 228 -12.94 21.69 -3.30
C ILE A 228 -13.45 22.69 -2.24
N ALA A 229 -13.78 22.22 -1.04
CA ALA A 229 -14.22 23.08 0.06
C ALA A 229 -13.16 24.15 0.41
N GLY A 230 -11.88 23.76 0.46
CA GLY A 230 -10.77 24.68 0.70
C GLY A 230 -10.51 25.64 -0.46
N ASP A 231 -10.41 25.12 -1.68
CA ASP A 231 -9.96 25.87 -2.85
C ASP A 231 -11.02 26.88 -3.35
N PHE A 232 -12.32 26.57 -3.24
CA PHE A 232 -13.41 27.46 -3.71
C PHE A 232 -14.07 28.26 -2.59
N PHE A 233 -14.17 27.70 -1.38
CA PHE A 233 -14.91 28.31 -0.28
C PHE A 233 -14.02 28.72 0.90
N ASN A 234 -12.70 28.51 0.79
CA ASN A 234 -11.73 28.82 1.86
C ASN A 234 -12.01 28.06 3.17
N ILE A 235 -12.65 26.89 3.10
CA ILE A 235 -12.99 26.06 4.26
C ILE A 235 -11.89 25.00 4.46
N PHE A 236 -10.97 25.26 5.41
CA PHE A 236 -9.88 24.35 5.76
C PHE A 236 -10.07 23.76 7.17
N LEU A 237 -10.62 22.55 7.23
CA LEU A 237 -10.79 21.80 8.50
C LEU A 237 -9.47 21.25 9.05
N PHE A 238 -8.51 20.92 8.18
CA PHE A 238 -7.20 20.36 8.55
C PHE A 238 -6.07 21.02 7.77
N THR A 239 -4.96 21.31 8.45
CA THR A 239 -3.73 21.65 7.73
C THR A 239 -3.22 20.45 6.94
N ASP A 240 -2.48 20.69 5.86
CA ASP A 240 -1.85 19.62 5.07
C ASP A 240 -1.02 18.68 5.96
N ALA A 241 -0.25 19.27 6.90
CA ALA A 241 0.52 18.52 7.88
C ALA A 241 -0.37 17.65 8.78
N GLY A 242 -1.51 18.18 9.27
CA GLY A 242 -2.47 17.42 10.07
C GLY A 242 -3.05 16.21 9.32
N PHE A 243 -3.39 16.38 8.05
CA PHE A 243 -3.86 15.28 7.19
C PHE A 243 -2.78 14.19 7.04
N PHE A 244 -1.54 14.57 6.72
CA PHE A 244 -0.44 13.61 6.59
C PHE A 244 -0.16 12.87 7.91
N ILE A 245 -0.19 13.56 9.05
CA ILE A 245 -0.02 12.95 10.38
C ILE A 245 -1.06 11.85 10.59
N VAL A 246 -2.35 12.17 10.39
CA VAL A 246 -3.46 11.23 10.64
C VAL A 246 -3.37 10.02 9.71
N VAL A 247 -3.14 10.24 8.41
CA VAL A 247 -3.02 9.15 7.43
C VAL A 247 -1.82 8.25 7.75
N ASN A 248 -0.68 8.85 8.12
CA ASN A 248 0.53 8.08 8.43
C ASN A 248 0.35 7.24 9.70
N LEU A 249 -0.22 7.83 10.76
CA LEU A 249 -0.57 7.10 11.98
C LEU A 249 -1.50 5.94 11.66
N PHE A 250 -2.57 6.19 10.88
CA PHE A 250 -3.52 5.15 10.49
C PHE A 250 -2.84 3.99 9.74
N ILE A 251 -1.98 4.29 8.78
CA ILE A 251 -1.22 3.29 8.01
C ILE A 251 -0.31 2.48 8.93
N GLN A 252 0.45 3.14 9.82
CA GLN A 252 1.34 2.46 10.76
C GLN A 252 0.57 1.57 11.74
N THR A 253 -0.52 2.07 12.31
CA THR A 253 -1.39 1.29 13.20
C THR A 253 -2.02 0.11 12.48
N ALA A 254 -2.45 0.28 11.22
CA ALA A 254 -2.98 -0.80 10.41
C ALA A 254 -1.92 -1.90 10.16
N PHE A 255 -0.69 -1.52 9.77
CA PHE A 255 0.40 -2.48 9.59
C PHE A 255 0.79 -3.19 10.88
N LEU A 256 0.84 -2.48 12.00
CA LEU A 256 1.08 -3.07 13.32
C LEU A 256 -0.03 -4.06 13.68
N ALA A 257 -1.30 -3.64 13.64
CA ALA A 257 -2.43 -4.49 13.95
C ALA A 257 -2.44 -5.76 13.08
N TYR A 258 -2.11 -5.60 11.80
CA TYR A 258 -2.03 -6.71 10.86
C TYR A 258 -0.89 -7.68 11.18
N GLY A 259 0.33 -7.18 11.42
CA GLY A 259 1.45 -8.05 11.74
C GLY A 259 1.43 -8.66 13.15
N LEU A 260 0.66 -8.07 14.07
CA LEU A 260 0.41 -8.64 15.40
C LEU A 260 -0.71 -9.71 15.39
N ASN A 261 -1.40 -9.91 14.27
CA ASN A 261 -2.47 -10.90 14.15
C ASN A 261 -1.98 -12.32 14.53
N PRO A 262 -2.70 -13.08 15.37
CA PRO A 262 -2.28 -14.40 15.83
C PRO A 262 -1.95 -15.39 14.70
N ARG A 263 -2.68 -15.34 13.58
CA ARG A 263 -2.43 -16.22 12.42
C ARG A 263 -1.14 -15.86 11.72
N VAL A 264 -0.86 -14.56 11.58
CA VAL A 264 0.41 -14.06 11.05
C VAL A 264 1.58 -14.46 11.96
N ARG A 265 1.41 -14.33 13.29
CA ARG A 265 2.40 -14.79 14.26
C ARG A 265 2.62 -16.30 14.22
N ALA A 266 1.56 -17.09 14.00
CA ALA A 266 1.64 -18.54 13.87
C ALA A 266 2.41 -18.96 12.61
N MET A 267 2.19 -18.30 11.47
CA MET A 267 3.00 -18.50 10.27
C MET A 267 4.48 -18.24 10.55
N ARG A 268 4.79 -17.14 11.25
CA ARG A 268 6.16 -16.77 11.61
C ARG A 268 6.84 -17.80 12.53
N ARG A 269 6.11 -18.41 13.48
CA ARG A 269 6.66 -19.45 14.37
C ARG A 269 6.95 -20.76 13.63
N ASN A 270 6.08 -21.16 12.71
CA ASN A 270 6.25 -22.39 11.94
C ASN A 270 7.45 -22.36 11.00
N ASP A 271 7.82 -21.18 10.47
CA ASP A 271 9.02 -21.03 9.65
C ASP A 271 10.32 -21.07 10.49
N ILE A 272 10.31 -20.54 11.72
CA ILE A 272 11.48 -20.57 12.63
C ILE A 272 11.78 -22.01 13.08
N GLN A 273 10.76 -22.86 13.26
CA GLN A 273 10.94 -24.26 13.63
C GLN A 273 11.42 -25.15 12.47
N ARG A 274 11.45 -24.62 11.23
CA ARG A 274 11.86 -25.35 10.01
C ARG A 274 13.22 -24.87 9.46
N LEU A 275 13.85 -23.91 10.13
CA LEU A 275 15.23 -23.47 9.92
C LEU A 275 16.15 -24.15 10.93
#